data_AF-A0A1D6GCA8-F1
#
_entry.id   AF-A0A1D6GCA8-F1
#
_cell.length_a   1.000
_cell.length_b   1.000
_cell.length_c   1.000
_cell.angle_alpha   90.00
_cell.angle_beta   90.00
_cell.angle_gamma   90.00
#
_symmetry.space_group_name_H-M   'P 1'
#
loop_
_entity.id
_entity.type
_entity.pdbx_description
1 polymer ?
#
loop_
_entity_poly.entity_id
_entity_poly.type
_entity_poly.pdbx_seq_one_letter_code
_entity_poly.pdbx_strand_id
1 'polypeptide(L)'
;MPPPQDGVDDSAARVPLLPPPAPRRAAVRLHPLPLLIAATLAASYRLLFLAPAPSYYQSLLLSLGSNDTAAAHLHALTIRPHLAGTGANALAAAHVAATLSSHSFRTRLTSYSVLLSYPAYRSLSLSAPDRDTVLFALKQETYAGDPYEAVSAEAVPTFLAYAASGSVSAEAVYANYGRAEDFAYLAARGIDVTGKVAVARYGEVFRGDIVRNARDAGAAAAVIYSDAKDYAAGKTFPDGPWMPPTGVQVGSTFKGVGDPTTPMWASSEGCERLTIAEAMSSDDMPGIPALPVSWKDGETILQLIGGDVAPENWQGGDGAAAYRFGPGPAVLNLTYTGNETMVTIQNVISVIEGGEEPERCRYVILGNHRDAWTFGAVDPNSGTASLLELM
;
A
#
# COMPACT_ATOMS: atom_id res chain seq x y z
N MET A 1 3.73 -53.25 -64.93
CA MET A 1 4.17 -54.05 -66.09
C MET A 1 4.29 -53.12 -67.28
N PRO A 2 5.24 -53.36 -68.19
CA PRO A 2 6.39 -52.48 -68.48
C PRO A 2 6.30 -51.99 -69.97
N PRO A 3 7.36 -51.72 -70.75
CA PRO A 3 8.70 -51.11 -70.61
C PRO A 3 8.91 -49.99 -71.71
N PRO A 4 10.02 -49.85 -72.47
CA PRO A 4 11.31 -49.22 -72.12
C PRO A 4 11.96 -48.30 -73.21
N GLN A 5 13.13 -47.74 -72.84
CA GLN A 5 14.43 -47.68 -73.56
C GLN A 5 14.69 -46.85 -74.83
N ASP A 6 15.81 -46.12 -74.69
CA ASP A 6 16.97 -45.97 -75.56
C ASP A 6 16.93 -45.08 -76.82
N GLY A 7 17.99 -44.27 -76.96
CA GLY A 7 18.35 -43.60 -78.20
C GLY A 7 19.28 -42.40 -78.01
N VAL A 8 20.58 -42.66 -78.03
CA VAL A 8 21.66 -41.67 -78.18
C VAL A 8 21.80 -41.30 -79.66
N ASP A 9 22.00 -40.03 -80.00
CA ASP A 9 22.87 -39.66 -81.12
C ASP A 9 23.47 -38.25 -80.94
N ASP A 10 24.69 -38.12 -81.42
CA ASP A 10 25.70 -37.11 -81.14
C ASP A 10 25.91 -36.23 -82.39
N SER A 11 25.92 -34.90 -82.27
CA SER A 11 26.38 -34.03 -83.38
C SER A 11 27.08 -32.75 -82.91
N ALA A 12 28.41 -32.85 -82.93
CA ALA A 12 29.40 -31.88 -83.40
C ALA A 12 29.17 -30.35 -83.21
N ALA A 13 29.93 -29.83 -82.24
CA ALA A 13 30.93 -28.76 -82.39
C ALA A 13 30.53 -27.40 -83.00
N ARG A 14 30.43 -26.39 -82.11
CA ARG A 14 31.02 -25.04 -82.31
C ARG A 14 31.58 -24.52 -80.98
N VAL A 15 32.88 -24.25 -80.97
CA VAL A 15 33.63 -23.64 -79.85
C VAL A 15 33.37 -22.12 -79.83
N PRO A 16 33.01 -21.53 -78.67
CA PRO A 16 33.15 -20.10 -78.45
C PRO A 16 34.37 -19.80 -77.57
N LEU A 17 35.09 -18.74 -77.93
CA LEU A 17 36.26 -18.18 -77.24
C LEU A 17 35.96 -17.83 -75.76
N LEU A 18 36.84 -18.28 -74.85
CA LEU A 18 36.85 -17.91 -73.44
C LEU A 18 37.18 -16.42 -73.26
N PRO A 19 36.46 -15.66 -72.39
CA PRO A 19 36.88 -14.33 -71.96
C PRO A 19 37.93 -14.43 -70.83
N PRO A 20 38.75 -13.39 -70.58
CA PRO A 20 39.81 -13.42 -69.57
C PRO A 20 39.25 -13.46 -68.15
N PRO A 21 40.01 -13.96 -67.15
CA PRO A 21 39.52 -14.06 -65.78
C PRO A 21 39.34 -12.68 -65.14
N ALA A 22 38.19 -12.48 -64.49
CA ALA A 22 37.89 -11.28 -63.73
C ALA A 22 38.80 -11.13 -62.50
N PRO A 23 39.13 -9.90 -62.07
CA PRO A 23 40.00 -9.69 -60.92
C PRO A 23 39.32 -10.15 -59.63
N ARG A 24 40.07 -10.86 -58.77
CA ARG A 24 39.64 -11.23 -57.41
C ARG A 24 39.31 -9.96 -56.62
N ARG A 25 38.03 -9.68 -56.38
CA ARG A 25 37.61 -8.67 -55.41
C ARG A 25 37.95 -9.16 -54.01
N ALA A 26 38.88 -8.49 -53.34
CA ALA A 26 39.09 -8.66 -51.92
C ALA A 26 37.78 -8.27 -51.19
N ALA A 27 37.12 -9.24 -50.58
CA ALA A 27 36.00 -8.97 -49.68
C ALA A 27 36.58 -8.34 -48.40
N VAL A 28 36.51 -7.02 -48.30
CA VAL A 28 36.80 -6.30 -47.05
C VAL A 28 35.73 -6.74 -46.05
N ARG A 29 36.07 -7.61 -45.10
CA ARG A 29 35.23 -7.87 -43.92
C ARG A 29 35.25 -6.59 -43.09
N LEU A 30 34.20 -5.78 -43.20
CA LEU A 30 33.97 -4.71 -42.22
C LEU A 30 33.74 -5.37 -40.86
N HIS A 31 34.71 -5.22 -39.94
CA HIS A 31 34.48 -5.52 -38.55
C HIS A 31 33.38 -4.58 -38.02
N PRO A 32 32.36 -5.07 -37.29
CA PRO A 32 31.24 -4.26 -36.81
C PRO A 32 31.61 -3.34 -35.63
N LEU A 33 32.80 -3.51 -35.07
CA LEU A 33 33.30 -2.77 -33.90
C LEU A 33 33.31 -1.24 -34.05
N PRO A 34 33.73 -0.63 -35.19
CA PRO A 34 33.71 0.82 -35.36
C PRO A 34 32.28 1.36 -35.46
N LEU A 35 31.35 0.59 -36.03
CA LEU A 35 29.93 0.94 -36.09
C LEU A 35 29.28 0.88 -34.70
N LEU A 36 29.65 -0.12 -33.89
CA LEU A 36 29.18 -0.24 -32.52
C LEU A 36 29.71 0.92 -31.65
N ILE A 37 30.99 1.27 -31.79
CA ILE A 37 31.63 2.40 -31.08
C ILE A 37 31.01 3.73 -31.52
N ALA A 38 30.74 3.91 -32.81
CA ALA A 38 30.07 5.11 -33.31
C ALA A 38 28.62 5.20 -32.81
N ALA A 39 27.90 4.08 -32.73
CA ALA A 39 26.54 4.05 -32.19
C ALA A 39 26.51 4.32 -30.68
N THR A 40 27.45 3.79 -29.90
CA THR A 40 27.54 4.08 -28.46
C THR A 40 27.98 5.52 -28.19
N LEU A 41 28.90 6.07 -28.98
CA LEU A 41 29.27 7.50 -28.93
C LEU A 41 28.12 8.41 -29.35
N ALA A 42 27.33 8.04 -30.35
CA ALA A 42 26.16 8.82 -30.77
C ALA A 42 25.04 8.76 -29.71
N ALA A 43 24.81 7.59 -29.11
CA ALA A 43 23.84 7.41 -28.03
C ALA A 43 24.25 8.17 -26.76
N SER A 44 25.53 8.08 -26.37
CA SER A 44 26.05 8.84 -25.22
C SER A 44 26.08 10.34 -25.50
N TYR A 45 26.39 10.77 -26.73
CA TYR A 45 26.28 12.17 -27.14
C TYR A 45 24.82 12.65 -27.08
N ARG A 46 23.85 11.82 -27.49
CA ARG A 46 22.42 12.14 -27.36
C ARG A 46 21.97 12.24 -25.90
N LEU A 47 22.44 11.35 -25.04
CA LEU A 47 22.12 11.33 -23.60
C LEU A 47 22.78 12.49 -22.84
N LEU A 48 24.00 12.88 -23.20
CA LEU A 48 24.79 13.89 -22.48
C LEU A 48 24.64 15.32 -23.04
N PHE A 49 24.37 15.47 -24.35
CA PHE A 49 24.42 16.77 -25.04
C PHE A 49 23.15 17.16 -25.80
N LEU A 50 22.14 16.27 -25.89
CA LEU A 50 20.83 16.56 -26.49
C LEU A 50 19.68 16.47 -25.49
N ALA A 51 19.97 16.36 -24.18
CA ALA A 51 18.96 16.68 -23.18
C ALA A 51 18.49 18.12 -23.46
N PRO A 52 17.19 18.35 -23.73
CA PRO A 52 16.71 19.70 -23.98
C PRO A 52 17.08 20.54 -22.77
N ALA A 53 17.66 21.72 -23.01
CA ALA A 53 17.87 22.68 -21.92
C ALA A 53 16.54 22.82 -21.17
N PRO A 54 16.54 22.73 -19.83
CA PRO A 54 15.30 22.89 -19.08
C PRO A 54 14.62 24.15 -19.57
N SER A 55 13.31 24.04 -19.85
CA SER A 55 12.56 25.22 -20.29
C SER A 55 12.73 26.32 -19.24
N TYR A 56 12.66 27.58 -19.64
CA TYR A 56 12.75 28.71 -18.70
C TYR A 56 11.86 28.48 -17.46
N TYR A 57 10.64 27.98 -17.68
CA TYR A 57 9.69 27.64 -16.61
C TYR A 57 10.14 26.46 -15.74
N GLN A 58 10.77 25.44 -16.30
CA GLN A 58 11.35 24.34 -15.51
C GLN A 58 12.50 24.84 -14.62
N SER A 59 13.42 25.64 -15.16
CA SER A 59 14.51 26.22 -14.37
C SER A 59 13.98 27.19 -13.30
N LEU A 60 12.98 28.00 -13.64
CA LEU A 60 12.34 28.91 -12.69
C LEU A 60 11.68 28.13 -11.55
N LEU A 61 10.86 27.12 -11.86
CA LEU A 61 10.19 26.29 -10.86
C LEU A 61 11.18 25.62 -9.91
N LEU A 62 12.25 25.02 -10.44
CA LEU A 62 13.28 24.38 -9.63
C LEU A 62 14.09 25.38 -8.79
N SER A 63 14.21 26.63 -9.23
CA SER A 63 14.95 27.67 -8.49
C SER A 63 14.16 28.31 -7.35
N LEU A 64 12.83 28.19 -7.36
CA LEU A 64 11.95 28.80 -6.35
C LEU A 64 11.74 27.89 -5.13
N GLY A 65 11.97 26.59 -5.28
CA GLY A 65 11.81 25.62 -4.19
C GLY A 65 12.84 25.80 -3.07
N SER A 66 12.39 25.73 -1.82
CA SER A 66 13.22 25.80 -0.62
C SER A 66 12.95 24.62 0.31
N ASN A 67 14.03 23.99 0.75
CA ASN A 67 13.94 22.89 1.72
C ASN A 67 13.43 23.38 3.09
N ASP A 68 13.70 24.64 3.45
CA ASP A 68 13.32 25.20 4.73
C ASP A 68 11.80 25.46 4.80
N THR A 69 11.19 25.91 3.70
CA THR A 69 9.73 26.11 3.61
C THR A 69 8.99 24.79 3.54
N ALA A 70 9.49 23.82 2.75
CA ALA A 70 8.94 22.46 2.72
C ALA A 70 8.99 21.80 4.12
N ALA A 71 10.12 21.95 4.84
CA ALA A 71 10.25 21.44 6.21
C ALA A 71 9.30 22.16 7.18
N ALA A 72 9.11 23.47 7.04
CA ALA A 72 8.17 24.24 7.86
C ALA A 72 6.71 23.82 7.61
N HIS A 73 6.31 23.59 6.37
CA HIS A 73 5.00 23.06 6.01
C HIS A 73 4.78 21.67 6.58
N LEU A 74 5.76 20.77 6.41
CA LEU A 74 5.69 19.43 6.96
C LEU A 74 5.52 19.47 8.47
N HIS A 75 6.36 20.23 9.17
CA HIS A 75 6.27 20.39 10.61
C HIS A 75 4.89 20.93 11.03
N ALA A 76 4.38 21.99 10.40
CA ALA A 76 3.08 22.57 10.71
C ALA A 76 1.92 21.57 10.58
N LEU A 77 1.99 20.67 9.59
CA LEU A 77 0.98 19.64 9.34
C LEU A 77 1.07 18.44 10.31
N THR A 78 2.22 18.22 10.95
CA THR A 78 2.49 17.00 11.72
C THR A 78 2.65 17.22 13.21
N ILE A 79 2.26 18.39 13.75
CA ILE A 79 2.35 18.68 15.20
C ILE A 79 1.36 17.85 16.03
N ARG A 80 0.22 17.46 15.46
CA ARG A 80 -0.83 16.70 16.17
C ARG A 80 -1.37 15.57 15.31
N PRO A 81 -1.87 14.47 15.92
CA PRO A 81 -2.60 13.45 15.20
C PRO A 81 -3.86 14.02 14.55
N HIS A 82 -4.09 13.73 13.27
CA HIS A 82 -5.15 14.37 12.49
C HIS A 82 -5.89 13.38 11.60
N LEU A 83 -6.55 12.43 12.27
CA LEU A 83 -7.43 11.46 11.63
C LEU A 83 -8.60 12.13 10.89
N ALA A 84 -9.01 11.52 9.79
CA ALA A 84 -10.16 11.98 8.99
C ALA A 84 -11.36 12.28 9.90
N GLY A 85 -12.05 13.38 9.63
CA GLY A 85 -13.23 13.82 10.41
C GLY A 85 -12.95 14.44 11.79
N THR A 86 -11.70 14.49 12.27
CA THR A 86 -11.36 15.13 13.56
C THR A 86 -11.17 16.64 13.44
N GLY A 87 -11.27 17.35 14.58
CA GLY A 87 -10.98 18.77 14.66
C GLY A 87 -9.53 19.12 14.26
N ALA A 88 -8.57 18.26 14.57
CA ALA A 88 -7.17 18.45 14.15
C ALA A 88 -7.02 18.39 12.63
N ASN A 89 -7.74 17.48 11.94
CA ASN A 89 -7.72 17.45 10.48
C ASN A 89 -8.42 18.67 9.85
N ALA A 90 -9.45 19.22 10.49
CA ALA A 90 -10.05 20.48 10.05
C ALA A 90 -9.08 21.67 10.20
N LEU A 91 -8.27 21.70 11.26
CA LEU A 91 -7.20 22.70 11.42
C LEU A 91 -6.11 22.53 10.35
N ALA A 92 -5.72 21.30 10.03
CA ALA A 92 -4.80 21.04 8.92
C ALA A 92 -5.39 21.51 7.58
N ALA A 93 -6.70 21.31 7.36
CA ALA A 93 -7.40 21.83 6.17
C ALA A 93 -7.34 23.37 6.09
N ALA A 94 -7.58 24.02 7.23
CA ALA A 94 -7.51 25.47 7.34
C ALA A 94 -6.09 26.00 7.08
N HIS A 95 -5.05 25.30 7.55
CA HIS A 95 -3.66 25.65 7.27
C HIS A 95 -3.37 25.60 5.75
N VAL A 96 -3.70 24.49 5.08
CA VAL A 96 -3.52 24.34 3.62
C VAL A 96 -4.30 25.41 2.86
N ALA A 97 -5.55 25.66 3.24
CA ALA A 97 -6.38 26.68 2.61
C ALA A 97 -5.81 28.11 2.80
N ALA A 98 -5.30 28.42 3.99
CA ALA A 98 -4.70 29.71 4.31
C ALA A 98 -3.39 29.93 3.52
N THR A 99 -2.53 28.91 3.44
CA THR A 99 -1.28 28.96 2.66
C THR A 99 -1.59 29.25 1.19
N LEU A 100 -2.46 28.45 0.55
CA LEU A 100 -2.82 28.65 -0.86
C LEU A 100 -3.49 30.01 -1.12
N SER A 101 -4.33 30.47 -0.20
CA SER A 101 -4.98 31.79 -0.31
C SER A 101 -3.99 32.94 -0.18
N SER A 102 -2.90 32.77 0.59
CA SER A 102 -1.87 33.79 0.77
C SER A 102 -1.10 34.08 -0.52
N HIS A 103 -1.03 33.10 -1.43
CA HIS A 103 -0.48 33.23 -2.78
C HIS A 103 -1.50 33.79 -3.79
N SER A 104 -2.65 34.31 -3.33
CA SER A 104 -3.73 34.87 -4.16
C SER A 104 -4.43 33.84 -5.07
N PHE A 105 -4.31 32.55 -4.79
CA PHE A 105 -5.06 31.53 -5.51
C PHE A 105 -6.52 31.44 -5.05
N ARG A 106 -7.42 31.19 -6.00
CA ARG A 106 -8.85 31.03 -5.72
C ARG A 106 -9.09 29.71 -5.01
N THR A 107 -9.14 29.77 -3.68
CA THR A 107 -9.21 28.59 -2.81
C THR A 107 -10.59 28.47 -2.15
N ARG A 108 -11.15 27.26 -2.12
CA ARG A 108 -12.41 26.93 -1.45
C ARG A 108 -12.31 25.64 -0.65
N LEU A 109 -13.00 25.60 0.47
CA LEU A 109 -13.26 24.38 1.23
C LEU A 109 -14.56 23.77 0.73
N THR A 110 -14.54 22.47 0.41
CA THR A 110 -15.72 21.71 0.00
C THR A 110 -15.94 20.59 1.01
N SER A 111 -17.10 20.60 1.66
CA SER A 111 -17.45 19.65 2.71
C SER A 111 -18.31 18.51 2.16
N TYR A 112 -18.08 17.31 2.67
CA TYR A 112 -18.89 16.12 2.40
C TYR A 112 -19.21 15.42 3.72
N SER A 113 -20.44 14.94 3.88
CA SER A 113 -20.80 14.10 5.03
C SER A 113 -20.74 12.63 4.59
N VAL A 114 -19.77 11.90 5.15
CA VAL A 114 -19.40 10.53 4.76
C VAL A 114 -19.43 9.60 5.96
N LEU A 115 -19.61 8.30 5.72
CA LEU A 115 -19.46 7.29 6.78
C LEU A 115 -17.98 7.08 7.09
N LEU A 116 -17.61 7.19 8.36
CA LEU A 116 -16.29 6.78 8.87
C LEU A 116 -16.48 5.81 10.05
N SER A 117 -15.43 5.06 10.39
CA SER A 117 -15.41 4.11 11.50
C SER A 117 -14.27 4.46 12.46
N TYR A 118 -14.57 4.42 13.76
CA TYR A 118 -13.61 4.64 14.85
C TYR A 118 -13.73 3.54 15.90
N PRO A 119 -12.67 3.20 16.64
CA PRO A 119 -12.73 2.17 17.67
C PRO A 119 -13.42 2.72 18.93
N ALA A 120 -14.50 2.09 19.37
CA ALA A 120 -15.14 2.36 20.65
C ALA A 120 -14.56 1.49 21.77
N TYR A 121 -14.33 0.20 21.48
CA TYR A 121 -13.73 -0.73 22.43
C TYR A 121 -12.90 -1.80 21.70
N ARG A 122 -11.83 -2.25 22.35
CA ARG A 122 -10.96 -3.32 21.85
C ARG A 122 -10.30 -4.05 23.02
N SER A 123 -10.24 -5.37 22.92
CA SER A 123 -9.47 -6.21 23.83
C SER A 123 -8.96 -7.44 23.10
N LEU A 124 -7.78 -7.90 23.51
CA LEU A 124 -7.20 -9.13 23.03
C LEU A 124 -6.49 -9.82 24.19
N SER A 125 -6.80 -11.10 24.42
CA SER A 125 -6.04 -11.94 25.33
C SER A 125 -5.76 -13.30 24.71
N LEU A 126 -4.64 -13.89 25.12
CA LEU A 126 -4.19 -15.19 24.68
C LEU A 126 -4.12 -16.14 25.88
N SER A 127 -4.74 -17.31 25.75
CA SER A 127 -4.62 -18.40 26.72
C SER A 127 -4.13 -19.67 26.05
N ALA A 128 -3.40 -20.49 26.79
CA ALA A 128 -2.96 -21.82 26.37
C ALA A 128 -2.90 -22.74 27.60
N PRO A 129 -3.01 -24.06 27.44
CA PRO A 129 -2.86 -25.02 28.53
C PRO A 129 -1.53 -24.81 29.28
N ASP A 130 -1.59 -24.89 30.61
CA ASP A 130 -0.43 -24.77 31.51
C ASP A 130 0.37 -23.45 31.38
N ARG A 131 -0.27 -22.39 30.86
CA ARG A 131 0.29 -21.04 30.73
C ARG A 131 -0.65 -20.01 31.34
N ASP A 132 -0.05 -18.96 31.90
CA ASP A 132 -0.81 -17.78 32.34
C ASP A 132 -1.41 -17.07 31.13
N THR A 133 -2.64 -16.55 31.30
CA THR A 133 -3.30 -15.74 30.28
C THR A 133 -2.51 -14.46 30.05
N VAL A 134 -2.14 -14.21 28.79
CA VAL A 134 -1.48 -12.97 28.37
C VAL A 134 -2.54 -11.97 27.94
N LEU A 135 -2.57 -10.80 28.58
CA LEU A 135 -3.40 -9.66 28.15
C LEU A 135 -2.55 -8.70 27.33
N PHE A 136 -2.97 -8.41 26.09
CA PHE A 136 -2.25 -7.46 25.24
C PHE A 136 -2.72 -6.03 25.53
N ALA A 137 -1.76 -5.13 25.77
CA ALA A 137 -2.07 -3.72 26.02
C ALA A 137 -2.59 -2.99 24.77
N LEU A 138 -2.26 -3.50 23.58
CA LEU A 138 -2.59 -2.92 22.27
C LEU A 138 -2.18 -1.44 22.15
N LYS A 139 -1.10 -1.05 22.82
CA LYS A 139 -0.63 0.33 22.91
C LYS A 139 0.76 0.44 22.29
N GLN A 140 0.95 1.46 21.44
CA GLN A 140 2.27 1.82 20.92
C GLN A 140 3.05 2.57 22.01
N GLU A 141 4.31 2.22 22.21
CA GLU A 141 5.16 2.85 23.23
C GLU A 141 5.55 4.27 22.82
N THR A 142 5.69 5.15 23.82
CA THR A 142 6.30 6.47 23.67
C THR A 142 7.78 6.40 24.04
N TYR A 143 8.58 7.31 23.49
CA TYR A 143 10.02 7.33 23.72
C TYR A 143 10.42 8.52 24.58
N ALA A 144 11.31 8.27 25.55
CA ALA A 144 11.80 9.31 26.43
C ALA A 144 12.50 10.42 25.62
N GLY A 145 12.12 11.66 25.87
CA GLY A 145 12.66 12.83 25.17
C GLY A 145 11.98 13.15 23.83
N ASP A 146 10.92 12.43 23.46
CA ASP A 146 10.07 12.82 22.33
C ASP A 146 9.29 14.10 22.69
N PRO A 147 9.51 15.22 21.98
CA PRO A 147 8.80 16.47 22.25
C PRO A 147 7.28 16.37 22.04
N TYR A 148 6.80 15.35 21.31
CA TYR A 148 5.39 15.11 21.03
C TYR A 148 4.76 14.04 21.93
N GLU A 149 5.48 13.53 22.95
CA GLU A 149 4.97 12.48 23.85
C GLU A 149 3.60 12.84 24.44
N ALA A 150 3.42 14.07 24.94
CA ALA A 150 2.16 14.51 25.51
C ALA A 150 1.01 14.53 24.50
N VAL A 151 1.31 14.88 23.24
CA VAL A 151 0.35 14.98 22.14
C VAL A 151 0.05 13.61 21.54
N SER A 152 0.96 12.64 21.66
CA SER A 152 0.78 11.26 21.19
C SER A 152 -0.42 10.57 21.85
N ALA A 153 -0.78 10.98 23.06
CA ALA A 153 -1.95 10.48 23.78
C ALA A 153 -3.28 10.87 23.10
N GLU A 154 -3.27 11.86 22.20
CA GLU A 154 -4.44 12.26 21.41
C GLU A 154 -4.67 11.34 20.20
N ALA A 155 -3.70 10.49 19.86
CA ALA A 155 -3.84 9.55 18.75
C ALA A 155 -4.94 8.53 19.04
N VAL A 156 -5.76 8.27 18.02
CA VAL A 156 -6.81 7.24 18.12
C VAL A 156 -6.15 5.87 18.33
N PRO A 157 -6.67 5.03 19.25
CA PRO A 157 -6.14 3.70 19.48
C PRO A 157 -6.08 2.86 18.20
N THR A 158 -5.12 1.95 18.08
CA THR A 158 -4.91 1.17 16.84
C THR A 158 -6.11 0.27 16.53
N PHE A 159 -6.54 0.30 15.28
CA PHE A 159 -7.72 -0.43 14.81
C PHE A 159 -7.68 -0.64 13.28
N LEU A 160 -8.56 -1.52 12.80
CA LEU A 160 -8.85 -1.69 11.39
C LEU A 160 -10.21 -1.04 11.11
N ALA A 161 -10.21 0.04 10.33
CA ALA A 161 -11.46 0.74 10.04
C ALA A 161 -12.40 -0.15 9.22
N TYR A 162 -13.69 -0.09 9.56
CA TYR A 162 -14.77 -0.92 9.02
C TYR A 162 -14.75 -2.41 9.39
N ALA A 163 -13.83 -2.85 10.27
CA ALA A 163 -13.93 -4.18 10.86
C ALA A 163 -15.28 -4.35 11.57
N ALA A 164 -15.89 -5.54 11.49
CA ALA A 164 -17.20 -5.75 12.10
C ALA A 164 -17.10 -5.80 13.63
N SER A 165 -18.10 -5.24 14.32
CA SER A 165 -18.18 -5.37 15.77
C SER A 165 -18.50 -6.81 16.18
N GLY A 166 -17.83 -7.33 17.19
CA GLY A 166 -18.08 -8.67 17.72
C GLY A 166 -17.08 -9.12 18.78
N SER A 167 -17.39 -10.25 19.41
CA SER A 167 -16.52 -10.90 20.39
C SER A 167 -16.39 -12.38 20.06
N VAL A 168 -15.16 -12.86 19.98
CA VAL A 168 -14.82 -14.23 19.60
C VAL A 168 -13.76 -14.76 20.56
N SER A 169 -14.00 -15.95 21.11
CA SER A 169 -12.99 -16.71 21.87
C SER A 169 -12.84 -18.07 21.22
N ALA A 170 -11.75 -18.26 20.47
CA ALA A 170 -11.53 -19.47 19.69
C ALA A 170 -10.03 -19.74 19.49
N GLU A 171 -9.71 -20.98 19.08
CA GLU A 171 -8.33 -21.35 18.79
C GLU A 171 -7.77 -20.54 17.61
N ALA A 172 -6.47 -20.26 17.66
CA ALA A 172 -5.76 -19.52 16.62
C ALA A 172 -5.25 -20.46 15.51
N VAL A 173 -5.33 -20.00 14.27
CA VAL A 173 -4.75 -20.65 13.08
C VAL A 173 -3.86 -19.66 12.34
N TYR A 174 -2.63 -20.02 12.05
CA TYR A 174 -1.70 -19.19 11.29
C TYR A 174 -1.92 -19.35 9.78
N ALA A 175 -2.23 -18.25 9.10
CA ALA A 175 -2.60 -18.20 7.70
C ALA A 175 -1.62 -17.39 6.82
N ASN A 176 -0.34 -17.30 7.20
CA ASN A 176 0.69 -16.61 6.43
C ASN A 176 0.29 -15.15 6.09
N TYR A 177 0.29 -14.74 4.82
CA TYR A 177 -0.14 -13.39 4.39
C TYR A 177 -1.66 -13.27 4.22
N GLY A 178 -2.43 -14.31 4.58
CA GLY A 178 -3.89 -14.31 4.46
C GLY A 178 -4.40 -14.26 3.03
N ARG A 179 -3.62 -14.77 2.07
CA ARG A 179 -4.02 -14.84 0.66
C ARG A 179 -5.00 -15.98 0.46
N ALA A 180 -5.78 -15.91 -0.62
CA ALA A 180 -6.70 -17.00 -0.97
C ALA A 180 -5.96 -18.35 -1.12
N GLU A 181 -4.74 -18.34 -1.68
CA GLU A 181 -3.91 -19.55 -1.77
C GLU A 181 -3.42 -20.07 -0.41
N ASP A 182 -3.23 -19.19 0.59
CA ASP A 182 -2.78 -19.60 1.92
C ASP A 182 -3.90 -20.36 2.64
N PHE A 183 -5.14 -19.88 2.57
CA PHE A 183 -6.30 -20.60 3.09
C PHE A 183 -6.59 -21.91 2.33
N ALA A 184 -6.45 -21.91 0.99
CA ALA A 184 -6.57 -23.14 0.21
C ALA A 184 -5.50 -24.19 0.60
N TYR A 185 -4.29 -23.74 0.90
CA TYR A 185 -3.19 -24.59 1.34
C TYR A 185 -3.43 -25.21 2.74
N LEU A 186 -4.02 -24.44 3.66
CA LEU A 186 -4.47 -24.93 4.97
C LEU A 186 -5.55 -26.01 4.80
N ALA A 187 -6.57 -25.74 3.98
CA ALA A 187 -7.65 -26.68 3.70
C ALA A 187 -7.14 -27.99 3.07
N ALA A 188 -6.19 -27.91 2.14
CA ALA A 188 -5.57 -29.09 1.52
C ALA A 188 -4.77 -29.96 2.51
N ARG A 189 -4.37 -29.41 3.66
CA ARG A 189 -3.71 -30.13 4.76
C ARG A 189 -4.67 -30.63 5.83
N GLY A 190 -5.97 -30.39 5.67
CA GLY A 190 -6.98 -30.74 6.67
C GLY A 190 -6.95 -29.83 7.91
N ILE A 191 -6.39 -28.62 7.80
CA ILE A 191 -6.39 -27.62 8.88
C ILE A 191 -7.71 -26.84 8.78
N ASP A 192 -8.58 -27.00 9.78
CA ASP A 192 -9.89 -26.33 9.82
C ASP A 192 -9.80 -24.92 10.42
N VAL A 193 -10.22 -23.93 9.63
CA VAL A 193 -10.27 -22.50 10.01
C VAL A 193 -11.68 -22.11 10.49
N THR A 194 -12.67 -22.99 10.31
CA THR A 194 -14.08 -22.68 10.60
C THR A 194 -14.29 -22.37 12.08
N GLY A 195 -14.83 -21.19 12.36
CA GLY A 195 -15.08 -20.71 13.72
C GLY A 195 -13.81 -20.37 14.52
N LYS A 196 -12.63 -20.30 13.87
CA LYS A 196 -11.33 -20.01 14.49
C LYS A 196 -10.93 -18.54 14.34
N VAL A 197 -9.88 -18.13 15.04
CA VAL A 197 -9.24 -16.83 14.83
C VAL A 197 -8.08 -17.00 13.84
N ALA A 198 -8.20 -16.42 12.65
CA ALA A 198 -7.14 -16.42 11.66
C ALA A 198 -6.06 -15.39 12.05
N VAL A 199 -4.82 -15.82 12.18
CA VAL A 199 -3.66 -14.96 12.43
C VAL A 199 -2.87 -14.84 11.13
N ALA A 200 -2.76 -13.63 10.60
CA ALA A 200 -2.06 -13.37 9.34
C ALA A 200 -1.09 -12.19 9.49
N ARG A 201 -0.04 -12.17 8.69
CA ARG A 201 0.87 -11.02 8.61
C ARG A 201 0.48 -10.08 7.49
N TYR A 202 0.75 -8.80 7.68
CA TYR A 202 0.67 -7.79 6.62
C TYR A 202 1.65 -8.10 5.49
N GLY A 203 1.27 -7.74 4.26
CA GLY A 203 2.07 -7.91 3.05
C GLY A 203 1.31 -8.67 1.97
N GLU A 204 1.87 -8.68 0.76
CA GLU A 204 1.39 -9.38 -0.46
C GLU A 204 0.00 -8.99 -1.00
N VAL A 205 -1.00 -8.81 -0.14
CA VAL A 205 -2.39 -8.46 -0.48
C VAL A 205 -2.89 -7.30 0.38
N PHE A 206 -3.96 -6.65 -0.09
CA PHE A 206 -4.63 -5.61 0.68
C PHE A 206 -5.18 -6.18 1.99
N ARG A 207 -5.02 -5.44 3.10
CA ARG A 207 -5.47 -5.89 4.43
C ARG A 207 -6.96 -6.21 4.54
N GLY A 208 -7.81 -5.50 3.77
CA GLY A 208 -9.22 -5.84 3.69
C GLY A 208 -9.46 -7.21 3.04
N ASP A 209 -8.64 -7.58 2.06
CA ASP A 209 -8.70 -8.92 1.45
C ASP A 209 -8.22 -10.00 2.42
N ILE A 210 -7.26 -9.73 3.31
CA ILE A 210 -6.87 -10.68 4.39
C ILE A 210 -8.10 -11.06 5.24
N VAL A 211 -8.85 -10.05 5.71
CA VAL A 211 -10.03 -10.28 6.56
C VAL A 211 -11.17 -10.94 5.77
N ARG A 212 -11.40 -10.52 4.52
CA ARG A 212 -12.41 -11.12 3.63
C ARG A 212 -12.08 -12.58 3.32
N ASN A 213 -10.84 -12.90 2.98
CA ASN A 213 -10.40 -14.27 2.71
C ASN A 213 -10.55 -15.16 3.96
N ALA A 214 -10.25 -14.62 5.15
CA ALA A 214 -10.47 -15.32 6.41
C ALA A 214 -11.96 -15.62 6.64
N ARG A 215 -12.84 -14.64 6.42
CA ARG A 215 -14.29 -14.81 6.47
C ARG A 215 -14.76 -15.88 5.48
N ASP A 216 -14.30 -15.80 4.24
CA ASP A 216 -14.70 -16.71 3.17
C ASP A 216 -14.20 -18.15 3.44
N ALA A 217 -13.09 -18.30 4.18
CA ALA A 217 -12.59 -19.57 4.71
C ALA A 217 -13.30 -20.04 6.01
N GLY A 218 -14.28 -19.28 6.51
CA GLY A 218 -15.09 -19.63 7.68
C GLY A 218 -14.53 -19.15 9.03
N ALA A 219 -13.47 -18.34 9.05
CA ALA A 219 -12.94 -17.78 10.29
C ALA A 219 -13.97 -16.90 11.02
N ALA A 220 -13.97 -16.95 12.35
CA ALA A 220 -14.85 -16.11 13.16
C ALA A 220 -14.28 -14.72 13.41
N ALA A 221 -12.94 -14.57 13.40
CA ALA A 221 -12.25 -13.30 13.54
C ALA A 221 -10.86 -13.35 12.88
N ALA A 222 -10.25 -12.19 12.67
CA ALA A 222 -8.89 -12.08 12.14
C ALA A 222 -7.98 -11.21 13.03
N VAL A 223 -6.74 -11.63 13.23
CA VAL A 223 -5.67 -10.82 13.83
C VAL A 223 -4.59 -10.62 12.78
N ILE A 224 -4.29 -9.35 12.47
CA ILE A 224 -3.26 -8.99 11.50
C ILE A 224 -2.08 -8.38 12.23
N TYR A 225 -0.86 -8.86 11.98
CA TYR A 225 0.35 -8.30 12.58
C TYR A 225 1.39 -7.94 11.53
N SER A 226 2.30 -7.02 11.85
CA SER A 226 3.32 -6.58 10.91
C SER A 226 4.65 -7.32 11.13
N ASP A 227 4.80 -8.54 10.62
CA ASP A 227 5.97 -9.42 10.87
C ASP A 227 7.33 -8.71 10.84
N ALA A 228 8.18 -8.98 11.83
CA ALA A 228 9.52 -8.41 11.95
C ALA A 228 10.41 -8.73 10.74
N LYS A 229 10.19 -9.88 10.09
CA LYS A 229 10.84 -10.26 8.84
C LYS A 229 10.70 -9.19 7.75
N ASP A 230 9.51 -8.61 7.65
CA ASP A 230 9.13 -7.71 6.56
C ASP A 230 9.30 -6.24 6.97
N TYR A 231 9.11 -5.93 8.25
CA TYR A 231 9.01 -4.55 8.75
C TYR A 231 10.07 -4.16 9.79
N ALA A 232 10.95 -5.08 10.23
CA ALA A 232 11.96 -4.84 11.25
C ALA A 232 13.35 -5.44 10.90
N ALA A 233 13.82 -5.25 9.66
CA ALA A 233 15.07 -5.85 9.18
C ALA A 233 16.37 -5.22 9.75
N GLY A 234 16.29 -4.28 10.69
CA GLY A 234 17.45 -3.60 11.25
C GLY A 234 17.12 -2.79 12.51
N LYS A 235 17.92 -1.76 12.80
CA LYS A 235 17.68 -0.88 13.95
C LYS A 235 16.30 -0.23 13.82
N THR A 236 15.47 -0.44 14.83
CA THR A 236 14.11 0.10 14.88
C THR A 236 14.09 1.52 15.43
N PHE A 237 13.01 2.25 15.18
CA PHE A 237 12.78 3.56 15.78
C PHE A 237 12.89 3.48 17.32
N PRO A 238 13.57 4.43 17.98
CA PRO A 238 14.07 5.71 17.47
C PRO A 238 15.48 5.66 16.86
N ASP A 239 16.22 4.56 17.04
CA ASP A 239 17.63 4.45 16.64
C ASP A 239 17.82 4.06 15.16
N GLY A 240 16.74 3.84 14.42
CA GLY A 240 16.74 3.58 13.00
C GLY A 240 15.34 3.68 12.37
N PRO A 241 15.24 3.47 11.05
CA PRO A 241 14.01 3.70 10.29
C PRO A 241 13.00 2.54 10.37
N TRP A 242 13.40 1.40 10.92
CA TRP A 242 12.57 0.20 10.96
C TRP A 242 11.49 0.27 12.04
N MET A 243 10.42 -0.50 11.87
CA MET A 243 9.26 -0.40 12.74
C MET A 243 9.56 -0.94 14.14
N PRO A 244 9.20 -0.21 15.20
CA PRO A 244 9.48 -0.63 16.58
C PRO A 244 8.65 -1.83 17.03
N PRO A 245 9.06 -2.53 18.12
CA PRO A 245 8.38 -3.71 18.66
C PRO A 245 6.88 -3.57 18.85
N THR A 246 6.45 -2.41 19.33
CA THR A 246 5.04 -2.10 19.61
C THR A 246 4.36 -1.32 18.49
N GLY A 247 5.05 -1.07 17.38
CA GLY A 247 4.51 -0.38 16.21
C GLY A 247 3.42 -1.22 15.53
N VAL A 248 2.31 -0.58 15.17
CA VAL A 248 1.15 -1.25 14.56
C VAL A 248 0.75 -0.53 13.28
N GLN A 249 0.66 -1.28 12.18
CA GLN A 249 0.05 -0.76 10.97
C GLN A 249 -1.48 -0.75 11.14
N VAL A 250 -2.08 0.41 10.93
CA VAL A 250 -3.53 0.63 10.90
C VAL A 250 -3.98 0.90 9.47
N GLY A 251 -5.27 0.77 9.21
CA GLY A 251 -5.79 1.00 7.87
C GLY A 251 -7.26 0.65 7.71
N SER A 252 -7.83 1.08 6.57
CA SER A 252 -9.15 0.63 6.14
C SER A 252 -9.12 -0.82 5.68
N THR A 253 -10.18 -1.56 6.00
CA THR A 253 -10.49 -2.89 5.46
C THR A 253 -11.62 -2.87 4.43
N PHE A 254 -12.25 -1.72 4.21
CA PHE A 254 -13.23 -1.53 3.15
C PHE A 254 -12.55 -1.55 1.78
N LYS A 255 -13.10 -2.36 0.86
CA LYS A 255 -12.57 -2.57 -0.49
C LYS A 255 -13.17 -1.63 -1.54
N GLY A 256 -14.34 -1.08 -1.27
CA GLY A 256 -15.03 -0.19 -2.19
C GLY A 256 -14.34 1.17 -2.35
N VAL A 257 -14.87 1.98 -3.27
CA VAL A 257 -14.35 3.31 -3.56
C VAL A 257 -15.37 4.37 -3.12
N GLY A 258 -14.87 5.41 -2.45
CA GLY A 258 -15.70 6.50 -1.96
C GLY A 258 -16.37 6.19 -0.63
N ASP A 259 -17.46 6.90 -0.35
CA ASP A 259 -18.28 6.72 0.84
C ASP A 259 -19.16 5.46 0.69
N PRO A 260 -19.09 4.50 1.62
CA PRO A 260 -19.91 3.29 1.58
C PRO A 260 -21.42 3.55 1.51
N THR A 261 -21.89 4.71 1.99
CA THR A 261 -23.32 5.05 1.99
C THR A 261 -23.82 5.69 0.70
N THR A 262 -22.92 6.12 -0.19
CA THR A 262 -23.25 6.75 -1.48
C THR A 262 -22.44 6.15 -2.61
N PRO A 263 -22.58 4.85 -2.88
CA PRO A 263 -21.83 4.21 -3.95
C PRO A 263 -22.14 4.88 -5.29
N MET A 264 -21.12 5.29 -6.03
CA MET A 264 -21.21 5.88 -7.37
C MET A 264 -21.77 7.32 -7.49
N TRP A 265 -22.08 8.01 -6.39
CA TRP A 265 -22.39 9.45 -6.41
C TRP A 265 -21.78 10.21 -5.24
N ALA A 266 -21.76 11.55 -5.34
CA ALA A 266 -21.16 12.39 -4.32
C ALA A 266 -22.00 12.42 -3.03
N SER A 267 -21.35 12.35 -1.87
CA SER A 267 -21.96 12.50 -0.54
C SER A 267 -22.34 13.96 -0.22
N SER A 268 -23.05 14.60 -1.14
CA SER A 268 -23.53 15.98 -1.00
C SER A 268 -24.64 16.10 0.04
N GLU A 269 -24.95 17.33 0.43
CA GLU A 269 -26.11 17.60 1.25
C GLU A 269 -27.39 17.13 0.55
N GLY A 270 -28.28 16.46 1.29
CA GLY A 270 -29.55 15.94 0.77
C GLY A 270 -29.46 14.80 -0.24
N CYS A 271 -28.29 14.21 -0.51
CA CYS A 271 -28.19 13.04 -1.40
C CYS A 271 -28.90 11.81 -0.83
N GLU A 272 -29.33 10.92 -1.73
CA GLU A 272 -29.79 9.58 -1.38
C GLU A 272 -28.64 8.79 -0.76
N ARG A 273 -28.92 8.05 0.31
CA ARG A 273 -27.93 7.26 1.05
C ARG A 273 -28.49 5.90 1.40
N LEU A 274 -27.63 4.90 1.32
CA LEU A 274 -27.85 3.63 2.01
C LEU A 274 -27.84 3.89 3.52
N THR A 275 -28.62 3.10 4.26
CA THR A 275 -28.47 3.06 5.71
C THR A 275 -27.09 2.52 6.09
N ILE A 276 -26.60 2.87 7.29
CA ILE A 276 -25.32 2.35 7.79
C ILE A 276 -25.33 0.81 7.81
N ALA A 277 -26.45 0.20 8.20
CA ALA A 277 -26.60 -1.25 8.22
C ALA A 277 -26.46 -1.88 6.82
N GLU A 278 -27.12 -1.29 5.81
CA GLU A 278 -27.00 -1.76 4.42
C GLU A 278 -25.57 -1.62 3.91
N ALA A 279 -24.93 -0.46 4.12
CA ALA A 279 -23.55 -0.22 3.71
C ALA A 279 -22.56 -1.20 4.37
N MET A 280 -22.71 -1.46 5.67
CA MET A 280 -21.87 -2.39 6.44
C MET A 280 -22.12 -3.87 6.09
N SER A 281 -23.25 -4.18 5.46
CA SER A 281 -23.59 -5.53 4.99
C SER A 281 -23.13 -5.85 3.56
N SER A 282 -22.52 -4.88 2.86
CA SER A 282 -22.01 -5.07 1.50
C SER A 282 -20.81 -6.03 1.43
N ASP A 283 -20.61 -6.65 0.26
CA ASP A 283 -19.48 -7.57 0.01
C ASP A 283 -18.10 -6.89 0.04
N ASP A 284 -18.08 -5.56 -0.06
CA ASP A 284 -16.89 -4.72 0.05
C ASP A 284 -16.41 -4.56 1.51
N MET A 285 -17.26 -4.92 2.47
CA MET A 285 -16.94 -4.90 3.89
C MET A 285 -16.29 -6.23 4.33
N PRO A 286 -15.41 -6.19 5.35
CA PRO A 286 -14.73 -7.39 5.84
C PRO A 286 -15.69 -8.43 6.46
N GLY A 287 -16.78 -7.99 7.10
CA GLY A 287 -17.85 -8.84 7.63
C GLY A 287 -17.53 -9.64 8.91
N ILE A 288 -16.29 -9.65 9.39
CA ILE A 288 -15.90 -10.28 10.66
C ILE A 288 -15.08 -9.31 11.54
N PRO A 289 -15.04 -9.53 12.87
CA PRO A 289 -14.15 -8.77 13.76
C PRO A 289 -12.70 -8.96 13.39
N ALA A 290 -11.94 -7.86 13.42
CA ALA A 290 -10.52 -7.90 13.15
C ALA A 290 -9.74 -6.87 13.97
N LEU A 291 -8.53 -7.21 14.39
CA LEU A 291 -7.63 -6.30 15.10
C LEU A 291 -6.22 -6.32 14.48
N PRO A 292 -5.58 -5.14 14.35
CA PRO A 292 -4.17 -5.07 14.04
C PRO A 292 -3.34 -5.12 15.35
N VAL A 293 -2.27 -5.89 15.35
CA VAL A 293 -1.36 -6.01 16.51
C VAL A 293 0.08 -5.76 16.10
N SER A 294 0.91 -5.51 17.11
CA SER A 294 2.34 -5.27 16.91
C SER A 294 3.06 -6.57 16.55
N TRP A 295 4.28 -6.49 16.03
CA TRP A 295 5.04 -7.70 15.73
C TRP A 295 5.46 -8.44 16.99
N LYS A 296 5.77 -7.73 18.08
CA LYS A 296 6.02 -8.31 19.40
C LYS A 296 4.82 -9.13 19.91
N ASP A 297 3.61 -8.57 19.78
CA ASP A 297 2.40 -9.28 20.18
C ASP A 297 2.10 -10.46 19.24
N GLY A 298 2.28 -10.27 17.93
CA GLY A 298 2.13 -11.31 16.92
C GLY A 298 3.06 -12.50 17.15
N GLU A 299 4.34 -12.26 17.45
CA GLU A 299 5.30 -13.30 17.79
C GLU A 299 4.91 -14.04 19.08
N THR A 300 4.42 -13.32 20.09
CA THR A 300 3.93 -13.93 21.33
C THR A 300 2.76 -14.88 21.05
N ILE A 301 1.85 -14.50 20.14
CA ILE A 301 0.76 -15.37 19.69
C ILE A 301 1.31 -16.60 18.98
N LEU A 302 2.19 -16.41 17.99
CA LEU A 302 2.71 -17.50 17.14
C LEU A 302 3.54 -18.52 17.93
N GLN A 303 4.22 -18.09 19.00
CA GLN A 303 4.95 -18.98 19.91
C GLN A 303 4.05 -19.99 20.64
N LEU A 304 2.77 -19.66 20.83
CA LEU A 304 1.80 -20.52 21.52
C LEU A 304 0.87 -21.27 20.56
N ILE A 305 0.90 -20.96 19.27
CA ILE A 305 0.23 -21.77 18.25
C ILE A 305 1.00 -23.10 18.10
N GLY A 306 0.27 -24.20 18.23
CA GLY A 306 0.77 -25.57 18.09
C GLY A 306 0.49 -26.14 16.71
N GLY A 307 0.37 -27.46 16.61
CA GLY A 307 0.19 -28.16 15.34
C GLY A 307 1.49 -28.31 14.54
N ASP A 308 1.36 -28.67 13.27
CA ASP A 308 2.50 -28.93 12.40
C ASP A 308 3.28 -27.65 12.08
N VAL A 309 4.60 -27.80 11.89
CA VAL A 309 5.48 -26.69 11.54
C VAL A 309 5.13 -26.19 10.13
N ALA A 310 4.98 -24.87 10.01
CA ALA A 310 4.69 -24.24 8.74
C ALA A 310 5.91 -24.32 7.79
N PRO A 311 5.73 -24.23 6.47
CA PRO A 311 6.82 -24.28 5.49
C PRO A 311 7.84 -23.16 5.71
N GLU A 312 9.05 -23.33 5.18
CA GLU A 312 10.14 -22.36 5.29
C GLU A 312 9.73 -20.95 4.83
N ASN A 313 9.00 -20.82 3.72
CA ASN A 313 8.53 -19.52 3.23
C ASN A 313 7.46 -18.87 4.13
N TRP A 314 6.85 -19.63 5.05
CA TRP A 314 5.87 -19.13 6.03
C TRP A 314 6.53 -18.76 7.37
N GLN A 315 7.82 -19.03 7.55
CA GLN A 315 8.52 -18.68 8.78
C GLN A 315 8.75 -17.16 8.90
N GLY A 316 8.94 -16.71 10.13
CA GLY A 316 9.27 -15.33 10.50
C GLY A 316 10.73 -14.97 10.28
N GLY A 317 11.15 -13.86 10.90
CA GLY A 317 12.51 -13.34 10.79
C GLY A 317 13.56 -14.18 11.55
N ASP A 318 14.83 -13.86 11.33
CA ASP A 318 15.94 -14.53 12.03
C ASP A 318 15.79 -14.42 13.54
N GLY A 319 15.84 -15.56 14.24
CA GLY A 319 15.69 -15.63 15.70
C GLY A 319 14.24 -15.79 16.18
N ALA A 320 13.24 -15.74 15.30
CA ALA A 320 11.87 -16.09 15.65
C ALA A 320 11.74 -17.58 15.97
N ALA A 321 10.80 -17.92 16.87
CA ALA A 321 10.41 -19.31 17.09
C ALA A 321 9.76 -19.89 15.81
N ALA A 322 9.86 -21.20 15.63
CA ALA A 322 9.25 -21.86 14.48
C ALA A 322 7.72 -21.66 14.49
N TYR A 323 7.19 -21.03 13.44
CA TYR A 323 5.76 -20.83 13.25
C TYR A 323 5.10 -22.15 12.87
N ARG A 324 3.94 -22.39 13.47
CA ARG A 324 3.12 -23.59 13.29
C ARG A 324 1.72 -23.20 12.85
N PHE A 325 1.00 -24.12 12.24
CA PHE A 325 -0.30 -23.79 11.66
C PHE A 325 -1.43 -23.63 12.68
N GLY A 326 -1.41 -24.35 13.80
CA GLY A 326 -2.61 -24.61 14.60
C GLY A 326 -3.53 -25.66 13.93
N PRO A 327 -4.82 -25.72 14.29
CA PRO A 327 -5.48 -24.91 15.31
C PRO A 327 -5.01 -25.28 16.73
N GLY A 328 -4.92 -24.26 17.59
CA GLY A 328 -4.63 -24.45 19.02
C GLY A 328 -3.17 -24.87 19.31
N PRO A 329 -2.79 -25.05 20.58
CA PRO A 329 -3.62 -24.94 21.78
C PRO A 329 -3.85 -23.49 22.24
N ALA A 330 -3.27 -22.51 21.54
CA ALA A 330 -3.54 -21.08 21.73
C ALA A 330 -5.00 -20.74 21.42
N VAL A 331 -5.69 -20.14 22.39
CA VAL A 331 -7.03 -19.55 22.27
C VAL A 331 -6.92 -18.05 22.37
N LEU A 332 -7.42 -17.34 21.36
CA LEU A 332 -7.50 -15.89 21.33
C LEU A 332 -8.91 -15.47 21.70
N ASN A 333 -9.03 -14.61 22.70
CA ASN A 333 -10.25 -13.89 23.04
C ASN A 333 -10.14 -12.46 22.53
N LEU A 334 -10.82 -12.18 21.43
CA LEU A 334 -10.85 -10.90 20.74
C LEU A 334 -12.22 -10.27 20.93
N THR A 335 -12.26 -9.03 21.38
CA THR A 335 -13.46 -8.19 21.31
C THR A 335 -13.12 -6.91 20.58
N TYR A 336 -13.94 -6.55 19.59
CA TYR A 336 -13.87 -5.26 18.90
C TYR A 336 -15.27 -4.66 18.81
N THR A 337 -15.38 -3.38 19.14
CA THR A 337 -16.58 -2.57 18.94
C THR A 337 -16.18 -1.34 18.14
N GLY A 338 -16.62 -1.31 16.89
CA GLY A 338 -16.55 -0.14 16.01
C GLY A 338 -17.67 0.85 16.30
N ASN A 339 -17.44 2.10 15.93
CA ASN A 339 -18.43 3.17 15.91
C ASN A 339 -18.46 3.75 14.49
N GLU A 340 -19.37 3.22 13.68
CA GLU A 340 -19.68 3.71 12.34
C GLU A 340 -20.56 4.95 12.45
N THR A 341 -20.04 6.11 12.05
CA THR A 341 -20.75 7.37 12.21
C THR A 341 -20.55 8.30 11.01
N MET A 342 -21.56 9.13 10.75
CA MET A 342 -21.49 10.13 9.69
C MET A 342 -20.66 11.32 10.17
N VAL A 343 -19.56 11.61 9.47
CA VAL A 343 -18.66 12.70 9.80
C VAL A 343 -18.46 13.61 8.60
N THR A 344 -18.26 14.89 8.87
CA THR A 344 -17.93 15.86 7.82
C THR A 344 -16.43 15.83 7.53
N ILE A 345 -16.09 15.57 6.27
CA ILE A 345 -14.72 15.71 5.74
C ILE A 345 -14.63 16.96 4.86
N GLN A 346 -13.41 17.48 4.69
CA GLN A 346 -13.17 18.73 3.97
C GLN A 346 -12.03 18.58 2.97
N ASN A 347 -12.36 18.82 1.70
CA ASN A 347 -11.41 18.96 0.61
C ASN A 347 -11.07 20.44 0.41
N VAL A 348 -9.78 20.75 0.30
CA VAL A 348 -9.30 22.07 -0.10
C VAL A 348 -9.08 22.04 -1.60
N ILE A 349 -9.77 22.92 -2.32
CA ILE A 349 -9.67 23.01 -3.79
C ILE A 349 -9.20 24.42 -4.12
N SER A 350 -8.05 24.53 -4.78
CA SER A 350 -7.53 25.79 -5.29
C SER A 350 -7.40 25.74 -6.81
N VAL A 351 -7.63 26.88 -7.46
CA VAL A 351 -7.66 26.98 -8.93
C VAL A 351 -6.74 28.12 -9.38
N ILE A 352 -5.84 27.79 -10.30
CA ILE A 352 -5.05 28.74 -11.10
C ILE A 352 -5.71 28.79 -12.48
N GLU A 353 -6.27 29.95 -12.83
CA GLU A 353 -6.93 30.13 -14.12
C GLU A 353 -5.90 30.22 -15.26
N GLY A 354 -6.07 29.43 -16.31
CA GLY A 354 -5.18 29.44 -17.46
C GLY A 354 -5.33 30.73 -18.26
N GLY A 355 -4.21 31.33 -18.68
CA GLY A 355 -4.24 32.61 -19.41
C GLY A 355 -4.76 32.53 -20.86
N GLU A 356 -4.59 31.39 -21.54
CA GLU A 356 -4.95 31.23 -22.97
C GLU A 356 -6.30 30.53 -23.19
N GLU A 357 -6.59 29.49 -22.39
CA GLU A 357 -7.77 28.65 -22.55
C GLU A 357 -8.64 28.58 -21.26
N PRO A 358 -9.03 29.71 -20.61
CA PRO A 358 -9.85 29.65 -19.39
C PRO A 358 -11.25 29.08 -19.64
N GLU A 359 -11.79 29.28 -20.85
CA GLU A 359 -13.13 28.86 -21.29
C GLU A 359 -13.18 27.39 -21.75
N ARG A 360 -12.04 26.82 -22.14
CA ARG A 360 -11.95 25.43 -22.62
C ARG A 360 -11.56 24.59 -21.43
N CYS A 361 -12.47 23.75 -20.92
CA CYS A 361 -12.30 22.92 -19.73
C CYS A 361 -11.12 21.93 -19.78
N ARG A 362 -9.88 22.42 -19.83
CA ARG A 362 -8.64 21.66 -19.72
C ARG A 362 -8.12 21.85 -18.30
N TYR A 363 -8.21 20.80 -17.51
CA TYR A 363 -7.74 20.81 -16.13
C TYR A 363 -6.49 19.95 -16.01
N VAL A 364 -5.45 20.50 -15.40
CA VAL A 364 -4.37 19.73 -14.81
C VAL A 364 -4.68 19.63 -13.33
N ILE A 365 -4.98 18.42 -12.86
CA ILE A 365 -5.34 18.19 -11.45
C ILE A 365 -4.11 17.65 -10.74
N LEU A 366 -3.66 18.41 -9.74
CA LEU A 366 -2.67 17.95 -8.78
C LEU A 366 -3.37 17.83 -7.42
N GLY A 367 -3.21 16.68 -6.78
CA GLY A 367 -3.89 16.39 -5.53
C GLY A 367 -3.07 15.48 -4.63
N ASN A 368 -3.22 15.69 -3.33
CA ASN A 368 -2.68 14.87 -2.28
C ASN A 368 -3.70 14.83 -1.14
N HIS A 369 -3.88 13.67 -0.49
CA HIS A 369 -4.72 13.60 0.71
C HIS A 369 -3.97 14.22 1.89
N ARG A 370 -4.70 14.57 2.94
CA ARG A 370 -4.11 15.29 4.09
C ARG A 370 -4.31 14.55 5.40
N ASP A 371 -5.44 13.87 5.53
CA ASP A 371 -5.78 13.08 6.68
C ASP A 371 -4.76 11.96 6.90
N ALA A 372 -4.44 11.73 8.18
CA ALA A 372 -3.44 10.77 8.60
C ALA A 372 -3.98 9.88 9.73
N TRP A 373 -3.54 8.63 9.79
CA TRP A 373 -3.92 7.72 10.88
C TRP A 373 -3.43 8.19 12.26
N THR A 374 -2.25 8.82 12.30
CA THR A 374 -1.67 9.44 13.49
C THR A 374 -1.19 10.85 13.10
N PHE A 375 0.11 11.16 13.22
CA PHE A 375 0.71 12.44 12.84
C PHE A 375 0.93 12.57 11.32
N GLY A 376 1.18 11.45 10.63
CA GLY A 376 1.27 11.38 9.18
C GLY A 376 2.43 12.14 8.53
N ALA A 377 3.62 12.12 9.11
CA ALA A 377 4.77 12.84 8.57
C ALA A 377 5.21 12.35 7.18
N VAL A 378 5.23 11.04 6.97
CA VAL A 378 5.47 10.49 5.63
C VAL A 378 4.14 10.45 4.87
N ASP A 379 3.24 9.58 5.31
CA ASP A 379 1.91 9.41 4.73
C ASP A 379 0.87 10.24 5.50
N PRO A 380 0.27 11.31 4.92
CA PRO A 380 0.54 11.86 3.57
C PRO A 380 1.40 13.12 3.54
N ASN A 381 1.75 13.72 4.67
CA ASN A 381 2.11 15.13 4.70
C ASN A 381 3.46 15.46 4.07
N SER A 382 4.31 14.47 3.78
CA SER A 382 5.46 14.67 2.89
C SER A 382 5.00 15.08 1.48
N GLY A 383 3.90 14.51 0.99
CA GLY A 383 3.22 14.89 -0.24
C GLY A 383 2.51 16.22 -0.11
N THR A 384 1.80 16.49 0.99
CA THR A 384 1.09 17.78 1.19
C THR A 384 2.08 18.92 1.26
N ALA A 385 3.21 18.76 1.96
CA ALA A 385 4.27 19.75 2.04
C ALA A 385 4.90 19.99 0.66
N SER A 386 5.16 18.93 -0.11
CA SER A 386 5.67 19.05 -1.48
C SER A 386 4.66 19.75 -2.41
N LEU A 387 3.36 19.49 -2.23
CA LEU A 387 2.29 20.17 -2.97
C LEU A 387 2.23 21.65 -2.64
N LEU A 388 2.35 22.03 -1.36
CA LEU A 388 2.39 23.43 -0.94
C LEU A 388 3.64 24.14 -1.43
N GLU A 389 4.78 23.46 -1.47
CA GLU A 389 6.03 24.04 -1.97
C GLU A 389 6.00 24.30 -3.48
N LEU A 390 5.27 23.46 -4.23
CA LEU A 390 5.12 23.62 -5.67
C LEU A 390 4.22 24.79 -6.07
N MET A 391 3.27 25.15 -5.19
CA MET A 391 2.17 26.09 -5.46
C MET A 391 2.49 27.46 -4.87
#